data_AF-A0A2S0XQ74-F1
#
_entry.id   AF-A0A2S0XQ74-F1
#
_cell.length_a   1.000
_cell.length_b   1.000
_cell.length_c   1.000
_cell.angle_alpha   90.00
_cell.angle_beta   90.00
_cell.angle_gamma   90.00
#
_symmetry.space_group_name_H-M   'P 1'
#
loop_
_entity.id
_entity.type
_entity.pdbx_description
1 polymer ?
#
loop_
_entity_poly.entity_id
_entity_poly.type
_entity_poly.pdbx_seq_one_letter_code
_entity_poly.pdbx_strand_id
1 'polypeptide(L)'
;MELAAPTGRVLSIALKVLAPCLLVTRIVTRWMTGKDDAGLTRLGLARLIAYAPAQDTLTPGDSEVLAHILFADRVTLAEIRTPIDPVGSADADAPASTLLEREDIAASARMPRY
;
A
#
# COMPACT_ATOMS: atom_id res chain seq x y z
N MET A 1 0.49 -50.85 36.39
CA MET A 1 0.20 -49.95 35.25
C MET A 1 -1.15 -50.37 34.66
N GLU A 2 -2.30 -49.85 35.12
CA GLU A 2 -3.61 -50.28 34.55
C GLU A 2 -4.67 -49.16 34.50
N LEU A 3 -4.28 -47.91 34.27
CA LEU A 3 -5.24 -46.82 33.98
C LEU A 3 -5.37 -46.53 32.48
N ALA A 4 -4.53 -47.12 31.63
CA ALA A 4 -4.50 -46.84 30.19
C ALA A 4 -5.78 -47.29 29.46
N ALA A 5 -6.33 -48.46 29.83
CA ALA A 5 -7.53 -49.02 29.19
C ALA A 5 -8.82 -48.21 29.46
N PRO A 6 -9.15 -47.84 30.72
CA PRO A 6 -10.34 -47.03 30.97
C PRO A 6 -10.20 -45.60 30.44
N THR A 7 -9.01 -44.99 30.58
CA THR A 7 -8.75 -43.62 30.10
C THR A 7 -8.89 -43.52 28.58
N GLY A 8 -8.41 -44.53 27.84
CA GLY A 8 -8.57 -44.60 26.37
C GLY A 8 -10.02 -44.68 25.91
N ARG A 9 -10.88 -45.41 26.64
CA ARG A 9 -12.32 -45.50 26.33
C ARG A 9 -13.04 -44.18 26.57
N VAL A 10 -12.76 -43.52 27.69
CA VAL A 10 -13.35 -42.20 28.01
C VAL A 10 -12.91 -41.16 26.98
N LEU A 11 -11.64 -41.14 26.61
CA LEU A 11 -11.11 -40.24 25.57
C LEU A 11 -11.76 -40.51 24.20
N SER A 12 -11.96 -41.77 23.84
CA SER A 12 -12.58 -42.15 22.57
C SER A 12 -14.06 -41.75 22.49
N ILE A 13 -14.79 -41.87 23.60
CA ILE A 13 -16.19 -41.41 23.71
C ILE A 13 -16.24 -39.89 23.64
N ALA A 14 -15.37 -39.20 24.38
CA ALA A 14 -15.27 -37.74 24.35
C ALA A 14 -15.00 -37.24 22.93
N LEU A 15 -14.02 -37.82 22.23
CA LEU A 15 -13.71 -37.48 20.83
C LEU A 15 -14.88 -37.73 19.87
N LYS A 16 -15.61 -38.85 20.03
CA LYS A 16 -16.80 -39.12 19.21
C LYS A 16 -17.91 -38.09 19.40
N VAL A 17 -18.08 -37.58 20.63
CA VAL A 17 -19.06 -36.54 20.95
C VAL A 17 -18.59 -35.16 20.49
N LEU A 18 -17.30 -34.86 20.62
CA LEU A 18 -16.71 -33.56 20.24
C LEU A 18 -16.51 -33.42 18.72
N ALA A 19 -16.27 -34.50 18.00
CA ALA A 19 -16.06 -34.51 16.55
C ALA A 19 -17.16 -33.80 15.74
N PRO A 20 -18.47 -34.07 15.93
CA PRO A 20 -19.51 -33.36 15.20
C PRO A 20 -19.55 -31.87 15.58
N CYS A 21 -19.28 -31.53 16.83
CA CYS A 21 -19.22 -30.14 17.27
C CYS A 21 -18.08 -29.38 16.58
N LEU A 22 -16.89 -30.00 16.49
CA LEU A 22 -15.74 -29.45 15.76
C LEU A 22 -15.99 -29.35 14.24
N LEU A 23 -16.75 -30.28 13.67
CA LEU A 23 -17.12 -30.22 12.25
C LEU A 23 -18.05 -29.02 11.98
N VAL A 24 -19.05 -28.82 12.83
CA VAL A 24 -19.97 -27.68 12.73
C VAL A 24 -19.22 -26.37 12.92
N THR A 25 -18.37 -26.25 13.93
CA THR A 25 -17.58 -25.02 14.13
C THR A 25 -16.67 -24.76 12.94
N ARG A 26 -16.02 -25.78 12.38
CA ARG A 26 -15.18 -25.64 11.18
C ARG A 26 -15.99 -25.18 9.96
N ILE A 27 -17.21 -25.67 9.77
CA ILE A 27 -18.10 -25.23 8.67
C ILE A 27 -18.51 -23.77 8.89
N VAL A 28 -18.92 -23.41 10.10
CA VAL A 28 -19.32 -22.04 10.46
C VAL A 28 -18.15 -21.07 10.28
N THR A 29 -16.98 -21.40 10.81
CA THR A 29 -15.77 -20.61 10.60
C THR A 29 -15.47 -20.49 9.11
N ARG A 30 -15.49 -21.57 8.33
CA ARG A 30 -15.26 -21.50 6.88
C ARG A 30 -16.28 -20.64 6.14
N TRP A 31 -17.54 -20.63 6.56
CA TRP A 31 -18.57 -19.76 6.00
C TRP A 31 -18.36 -18.30 6.37
N MET A 32 -17.91 -18.02 7.60
CA MET A 32 -17.59 -16.66 8.03
C MET A 32 -16.31 -16.15 7.32
N THR A 33 -15.26 -16.96 7.27
CA THR A 33 -13.97 -16.60 6.65
C THR A 33 -14.04 -16.60 5.13
N GLY A 34 -14.98 -17.31 4.50
CA GLY A 34 -15.18 -17.34 3.05
C GLY A 34 -15.61 -16.01 2.42
N LYS A 35 -15.79 -14.97 3.23
CA LYS A 35 -16.09 -13.60 2.79
C LYS A 35 -15.05 -12.58 3.25
N ASP A 36 -13.96 -13.04 3.84
CA ASP A 36 -12.80 -12.25 4.17
C ASP A 36 -11.65 -12.59 3.21
N ASP A 37 -11.88 -12.34 1.92
CA ASP A 37 -10.85 -11.62 1.15
C ASP A 37 -10.76 -10.18 1.70
N ALA A 38 -10.55 -10.06 3.01
CA ALA A 38 -10.08 -8.85 3.68
C ALA A 38 -8.60 -8.68 3.34
N GLY A 39 -8.26 -8.83 2.06
CA GLY A 39 -7.01 -8.36 1.51
C GLY A 39 -6.94 -6.90 1.88
N LEU A 40 -5.84 -6.53 2.53
CA LEU A 40 -5.60 -5.20 3.03
C LEU A 40 -5.95 -4.19 1.93
N THR A 41 -7.08 -3.51 2.07
CA THR A 41 -7.51 -2.56 1.04
C THR A 41 -6.49 -1.43 1.01
N ARG A 42 -6.26 -0.84 -0.16
CA ARG A 42 -5.30 0.25 -0.30
C ARG A 42 -5.66 1.43 0.64
N LEU A 43 -6.95 1.69 0.83
CA LEU A 43 -7.44 2.67 1.82
C LEU A 43 -7.15 2.24 3.27
N GLY A 44 -7.29 0.95 3.58
CA GLY A 44 -6.92 0.38 4.88
C GLY A 44 -5.42 0.51 5.16
N LEU A 45 -4.58 0.22 4.17
CA LEU A 45 -3.13 0.41 4.27
C LEU A 45 -2.76 1.88 4.45
N ALA A 46 -3.42 2.80 3.73
CA ALA A 46 -3.21 4.24 3.91
C ALA A 46 -3.50 4.71 5.34
N ARG A 47 -4.58 4.21 5.95
CA ARG A 47 -4.93 4.51 7.34
C ARG A 47 -3.91 3.96 8.32
N LEU A 48 -3.36 2.77 8.08
CA LEU A 48 -2.29 2.20 8.90
C LEU A 48 -1.02 3.04 8.83
N ILE A 49 -0.62 3.45 7.62
CA ILE A 49 0.56 4.31 7.41
C ILE A 49 0.36 5.65 8.12
N ALA A 50 -0.83 6.26 8.04
CA ALA A 50 -1.13 7.52 8.71
C ALA A 50 -1.14 7.42 10.25
N TYR A 51 -1.42 6.23 10.81
CA TYR A 51 -1.43 6.02 12.26
C TYR A 51 -0.06 5.60 12.82
N ALA A 52 0.86 5.11 11.98
CA ALA A 52 2.17 4.63 12.41
C ALA A 52 3.04 5.66 13.18
N PRO A 53 3.00 6.98 12.90
CA PRO A 53 3.71 7.96 13.72
C PRO A 53 3.21 8.05 15.16
N ALA A 54 1.91 7.82 15.41
CA ALA A 54 1.37 7.79 16.78
C ALA A 54 1.84 6.58 17.60
N GLN A 55 2.44 5.59 16.94
CA GLN A 55 3.02 4.40 17.55
C GLN A 55 4.57 4.44 17.53
N ASP A 56 5.19 5.58 17.22
CA ASP A 56 6.64 5.76 17.06
C ASP A 56 7.29 4.74 16.10
N THR A 57 6.51 4.18 15.18
CA THR A 57 6.98 3.15 14.24
C THR A 57 7.55 3.76 12.96
N LEU A 58 7.05 4.93 12.58
CA LEU A 58 7.51 5.72 11.43
C LEU A 58 7.62 7.18 11.82
N THR A 59 8.53 7.91 11.20
CA THR A 59 8.50 9.38 11.31
C THR A 59 7.32 9.95 10.51
N PRO A 60 6.84 11.17 10.82
CA PRO A 60 5.82 11.83 10.02
C PRO A 60 6.20 11.95 8.53
N GLY A 61 7.48 12.21 8.24
CA GLY A 61 7.99 12.28 6.87
C GLY A 61 7.96 10.93 6.14
N ASP A 62 8.35 9.85 6.81
CA ASP A 62 8.30 8.50 6.21
C ASP A 62 6.86 8.08 5.91
N SER A 63 5.93 8.40 6.82
CA SER A 63 4.49 8.15 6.63
C SER A 63 3.96 8.88 5.40
N GLU A 64 4.33 10.15 5.22
CA GLU A 64 3.92 10.96 4.08
C GLU A 64 4.45 10.40 2.75
N VAL A 65 5.74 10.01 2.71
CA VAL A 65 6.34 9.40 1.52
C VAL A 65 5.65 8.09 1.16
N LEU A 66 5.41 7.22 2.15
CA LEU A 66 4.71 5.95 1.93
C LEU A 66 3.27 6.15 1.46
N ALA A 67 2.58 7.15 1.98
CA ALA A 67 1.24 7.52 1.51
C ALA A 67 1.27 7.98 0.05
N HIS A 68 2.26 8.79 -0.35
CA HIS A 68 2.41 9.21 -1.75
C HIS A 68 2.69 8.03 -2.69
N ILE A 69 3.59 7.12 -2.32
CA ILE A 69 3.90 5.92 -3.12
C ILE A 69 2.64 5.08 -3.33
N LEU A 70 1.81 4.95 -2.29
CA LEU A 70 0.60 4.15 -2.33
C LEU A 70 -0.43 4.65 -3.36
N PHE A 71 -0.42 5.94 -3.71
CA PHE A 71 -1.34 6.53 -4.68
C PHE A 71 -0.65 7.02 -5.96
N ALA A 72 0.66 6.78 -6.11
CA ALA A 72 1.43 7.24 -7.26
C ALA A 72 0.88 6.71 -8.60
N ASP A 73 0.31 5.50 -8.62
CA ASP A 73 -0.30 4.89 -9.81
C ASP A 73 -1.59 5.56 -10.30
N ARG A 74 -2.19 6.43 -9.48
CA ARG A 74 -3.39 7.21 -9.85
C ARG A 74 -3.06 8.60 -10.36
N VAL A 75 -1.82 9.04 -10.20
CA VAL A 75 -1.40 10.37 -10.62
C VAL A 75 -1.24 10.38 -12.14
N THR A 76 -1.99 11.24 -12.81
CA THR A 76 -1.95 11.38 -14.27
C THR A 76 -0.96 12.47 -14.69
N LEU A 77 -0.43 12.38 -15.91
CA LEU A 77 0.41 13.44 -16.48
C LEU A 77 -0.26 14.81 -16.47
N ALA A 78 -1.59 14.86 -16.57
CA ALA A 78 -2.33 16.12 -16.52
C ALA A 78 -2.24 16.81 -15.16
N GLU A 79 -2.07 16.06 -14.07
CA GLU A 79 -2.01 16.56 -12.70
C GLU A 79 -0.60 17.04 -12.31
N ILE A 80 0.45 16.49 -12.93
CA ILE A 80 1.85 16.79 -12.57
C ILE A 80 2.62 17.61 -13.60
N ARG A 81 2.11 17.76 -14.81
CA ARG A 81 2.80 18.54 -15.84
C ARG A 81 2.75 20.02 -15.51
N THR A 82 3.86 20.71 -15.77
CA THR A 82 3.86 22.16 -15.88
C THR A 82 2.98 22.55 -17.08
N PRO A 83 2.01 23.47 -16.92
CA PRO A 83 1.25 24.01 -18.05
C PRO A 83 2.20 24.58 -19.11
N ILE A 84 1.82 24.59 -20.40
CA ILE A 84 2.75 25.01 -21.47
C ILE A 84 3.12 26.49 -21.40
N ASP A 85 2.19 27.34 -20.96
CA ASP A 85 2.37 28.80 -20.91
C ASP A 85 3.58 29.26 -20.06
N PRO A 86 3.82 28.71 -18.85
CA PRO A 86 5.02 29.02 -18.07
C PRO A 86 6.30 28.29 -18.50
N VAL A 87 6.28 27.44 -19.54
CA VAL A 87 7.47 26.69 -19.97
C VAL A 87 8.37 27.58 -20.83
N GLY A 88 9.49 28.01 -20.24
CA GLY A 88 10.58 28.63 -21.00
C GLY A 88 11.12 27.65 -22.05
N SER A 89 11.15 28.10 -23.31
CA SER A 89 11.64 27.32 -24.44
C SER A 89 12.75 28.06 -25.18
N ALA A 90 13.60 27.30 -25.87
CA ALA A 90 14.68 27.84 -26.68
C ALA A 90 14.33 27.79 -28.16
N ASP A 91 14.68 28.86 -28.88
CA ASP A 91 14.62 28.88 -30.34
C ASP A 91 15.62 27.86 -30.91
N ALA A 92 15.18 27.04 -31.86
CA ALA A 92 16.06 26.10 -32.55
C ALA A 92 17.23 26.77 -33.27
N ASP A 93 17.05 27.97 -33.81
CA ASP A 93 18.09 28.63 -34.63
C ASP A 93 18.95 29.62 -33.84
N ALA A 94 18.62 29.88 -32.57
CA ALA A 94 19.39 30.79 -31.74
C ALA A 94 20.74 30.18 -31.29
N PRO A 95 21.82 30.99 -31.27
CA PRO A 95 23.10 30.53 -30.77
C PRO A 95 23.04 30.30 -29.26
N ALA A 96 23.69 29.24 -28.78
CA ALA A 96 23.67 28.83 -27.37
C ALA A 96 24.12 29.94 -26.39
N SER A 97 24.93 30.90 -26.84
CA SER A 97 25.34 32.06 -26.03
C SER A 97 24.16 32.89 -25.54
N THR A 98 23.06 32.96 -26.31
CA THR A 98 21.83 33.68 -25.93
C THR A 98 21.12 33.06 -24.73
N LEU A 99 21.38 31.79 -24.43
CA LEU A 99 20.79 31.10 -23.28
C LEU A 99 21.46 31.50 -21.96
N LEU A 100 22.72 31.97 -22.00
CA LEU A 100 23.46 32.40 -20.81
C LEU A 100 22.95 33.73 -20.25
N GLU A 101 22.30 34.52 -21.10
CA GLU A 101 21.76 35.85 -20.76
C GLU A 101 20.30 35.78 -20.29
N ARG A 102 19.68 34.59 -20.34
CA ARG A 102 18.28 34.37 -20.03
C ARG A 102 18.06 33.87 -18.61
N GLU A 103 17.63 34.77 -17.73
CA GLU A 103 17.35 34.48 -16.32
C GLU A 103 16.14 33.55 -16.13
N ASP A 104 15.18 33.56 -17.06
CA ASP A 104 13.96 32.75 -17.02
C ASP A 104 14.22 31.24 -17.18
N ILE A 105 15.38 30.86 -17.73
CA ILE A 105 15.78 29.45 -17.95
C ILE A 105 17.07 29.08 -17.21
N ALA A 106 17.68 30.01 -16.48
CA ALA A 106 18.97 29.78 -15.81
C ALA A 106 18.92 28.64 -14.76
N ALA A 107 17.76 28.42 -14.13
CA ALA A 107 17.54 27.34 -13.18
C ALA A 107 17.13 26.00 -13.83
N SER A 108 16.97 25.95 -15.15
CA SER A 108 16.45 24.78 -15.87
C SER A 108 17.56 23.93 -16.47
N ALA A 109 17.64 22.66 -16.07
CA ALA A 109 18.61 21.71 -16.63
C ALA A 109 18.24 21.20 -18.03
N ARG A 110 16.97 21.31 -18.42
CA ARG A 110 16.44 20.86 -19.72
C ARG A 110 15.41 21.87 -20.20
N MET A 111 15.41 22.12 -21.51
CA MET A 111 14.49 23.06 -22.14
C MET A 111 13.96 22.47 -23.46
N PRO A 112 12.65 22.61 -23.75
CA PRO A 112 12.11 22.31 -25.06
C PRO A 112 12.68 23.26 -26.11
N ARG A 113 12.76 22.78 -27.35
CA ARG A 113 13.07 23.61 -28.51
C ARG A 113 11.81 23.75 -29.37
N TYR A 114 11.57 24.95 -29.88
CA TYR A 114 10.55 25.20 -30.90
C TYR A 114 11.20 25.45 -32.26
#